data_AF-A0A831RTY2-F1
#
_entry.id   AF-A0A831RTY2-F1
#
_cell.length_a   1.000
_cell.length_b   1.000
_cell.length_c   1.000
_cell.angle_alpha   90.00
_cell.angle_beta   90.00
_cell.angle_gamma   90.00
#
_symmetry.space_group_name_H-M   'P 1'
#
loop_
_entity.id
_entity.type
_entity.pdbx_description
1 polymer ?
#
loop_
_entity_poly.entity_id
_entity_poly.type
_entity_poly.pdbx_seq_one_letter_code
_entity_poly.pdbx_strand_id
1 'polypeptide(L)'
;MTAVRLSYLPGVQVKDVAEELDIHPFMLSRWRKEMREGKLEVKVKKPIDPKTAAELKRLKKLERDYARLKEEHEILKKAIRFCS
;
A
#
# COMPACT_ATOMS: atom_id res chain seq x y z
N MET A 1 -8.12 9.63 -4.11
CA MET A 1 -7.48 10.68 -4.95
C MET A 1 -6.57 10.07 -6.03
N THR A 2 -7.06 9.06 -6.75
CA THR A 2 -6.27 8.44 -7.82
C THR A 2 -6.37 9.27 -9.09
N ALA A 3 -7.57 9.75 -9.44
CA ALA A 3 -7.85 10.60 -10.61
C ALA A 3 -6.98 11.86 -10.68
N VAL A 4 -6.95 12.66 -9.61
CA VAL A 4 -6.16 13.90 -9.58
C VAL A 4 -4.67 13.62 -9.73
N ARG A 5 -4.18 12.53 -9.10
CA ARG A 5 -2.76 12.13 -9.18
C ARG A 5 -2.37 11.64 -10.58
N LEU A 6 -3.24 10.87 -11.24
CA LEU A 6 -3.06 10.45 -12.64
C LEU A 6 -3.01 11.67 -13.57
N SER A 7 -3.79 12.69 -13.27
CA SER A 7 -3.87 13.91 -14.07
C SER A 7 -2.65 14.84 -13.98
N TYR A 8 -1.71 14.58 -13.05
CA TYR A 8 -0.43 15.29 -12.93
C TYR A 8 0.74 14.56 -13.62
N LEU A 9 0.50 13.39 -14.21
CA LEU A 9 1.54 12.66 -14.93
C LEU A 9 1.95 13.42 -16.21
N PRO A 10 3.25 13.46 -16.55
CA PRO A 10 3.72 14.14 -17.76
C PRO A 10 3.13 13.50 -19.00
N GLY A 11 2.62 14.31 -19.92
CA GLY A 11 2.01 13.86 -21.18
C GLY A 11 0.55 13.40 -21.08
N VAL A 12 -0.07 13.43 -19.91
CA VAL A 12 -1.47 13.02 -19.70
C VAL A 12 -2.41 14.22 -19.77
N GLN A 13 -3.41 14.19 -20.65
CA GLN A 13 -4.42 15.25 -20.71
C GLN A 13 -5.53 15.03 -19.67
N VAL A 14 -6.13 16.14 -19.23
CA VAL A 14 -7.29 16.12 -18.31
C VAL A 14 -8.43 15.32 -18.91
N LYS A 15 -8.62 15.47 -20.22
CA LYS A 15 -9.73 14.91 -20.98
C LYS A 15 -9.64 13.39 -21.01
N ASP A 16 -8.46 12.85 -21.31
CA ASP A 16 -8.22 11.40 -21.39
C ASP A 16 -8.50 10.71 -20.05
N VAL A 17 -7.99 11.28 -18.94
CA VAL A 17 -8.23 10.73 -17.59
C VAL A 17 -9.70 10.86 -17.18
N ALA A 18 -10.38 11.89 -17.67
CA ALA A 18 -11.79 12.11 -17.37
C ALA A 18 -12.69 11.13 -18.13
N GLU A 19 -12.39 10.88 -19.41
CA GLU A 19 -13.06 9.87 -20.23
C GLU A 19 -12.84 8.45 -19.69
N GLU A 20 -11.62 8.11 -19.27
CA GLU A 20 -11.31 6.78 -18.72
C GLU A 20 -12.01 6.51 -17.38
N LEU A 21 -12.22 7.55 -16.58
CA LEU A 21 -12.86 7.45 -15.27
C LEU A 21 -14.37 7.76 -15.31
N ASP A 22 -14.94 7.94 -16.50
CA ASP A 22 -16.35 8.31 -16.74
C ASP A 22 -16.81 9.51 -15.87
N ILE A 23 -15.97 10.54 -15.83
CA ILE A 23 -16.23 11.78 -15.10
C ILE A 23 -16.15 12.97 -16.05
N HIS A 24 -16.96 14.00 -15.82
CA HIS A 24 -16.89 15.20 -16.65
C HIS A 24 -15.52 15.92 -16.47
N PRO A 25 -14.80 16.34 -17.53
CA PRO A 25 -13.48 16.97 -17.43
C PRO A 25 -13.41 18.21 -16.52
N PHE A 26 -14.53 18.92 -16.40
CA PHE A 26 -14.71 20.02 -15.44
C PHE A 26 -14.47 19.59 -13.99
N MET A 27 -14.95 18.41 -13.60
CA MET A 27 -14.80 17.87 -12.24
C MET A 27 -13.34 17.66 -11.89
N LEU A 28 -12.56 17.10 -12.81
CA LEU A 28 -11.13 16.87 -12.61
C LEU A 28 -10.36 18.20 -12.51
N SER A 29 -10.72 19.19 -13.33
CA SER A 29 -10.15 20.55 -13.26
C SER A 29 -10.47 21.24 -11.93
N ARG A 30 -11.72 21.12 -11.47
CA ARG A 30 -12.17 21.63 -10.17
C ARG A 30 -11.42 20.97 -9.02
N TRP A 31 -11.26 19.65 -9.04
CA TRP A 31 -10.51 18.93 -8.00
C TRP A 31 -9.02 19.29 -7.96
N ARG A 32 -8.38 19.57 -9.10
CA ARG A 32 -7.01 20.13 -9.10
C ARG A 32 -6.93 21.49 -8.42
N LYS A 33 -7.93 22.35 -8.65
CA LYS A 33 -8.03 23.67 -8.00
C LYS A 33 -8.24 23.51 -6.49
N GLU A 34 -9.19 22.69 -6.08
CA GLU A 34 -9.48 22.41 -4.67
C GLU A 34 -8.29 21.76 -3.93
N MET A 35 -7.48 20.95 -4.62
CA MET A 35 -6.21 20.40 -4.11
C MET A 35 -5.12 21.46 -3.94
N ARG A 36 -5.01 22.41 -4.88
CA ARG A 36 -4.08 23.55 -4.77
C ARG A 36 -4.48 24.51 -3.65
N GLU A 37 -5.78 24.70 -3.47
CA GLU A 37 -6.35 25.56 -2.43
C GLU A 37 -6.40 24.87 -1.05
N GLY A 38 -5.95 23.61 -0.92
CA GLY A 38 -5.92 22.88 0.35
C GLY A 38 -7.29 22.55 0.94
N LYS A 39 -8.38 22.75 0.19
CA LYS A 39 -9.76 22.45 0.61
C LYS A 39 -10.08 20.95 0.55
N LEU A 40 -9.40 20.23 -0.33
CA LEU A 40 -9.44 18.78 -0.38
C LEU A 40 -8.40 18.24 0.60
N GLU A 41 -8.84 17.86 1.80
CA GLU A 41 -8.02 17.08 2.71
C GLU A 41 -7.66 15.76 2.03
N VAL A 42 -6.46 15.71 1.45
CA VAL A 42 -5.80 14.44 1.20
C VAL A 42 -5.76 13.80 2.58
N LYS A 43 -6.49 12.72 2.80
CA LYS A 43 -6.15 11.75 3.84
C LYS A 43 -4.79 11.19 3.44
N VAL A 44 -3.73 11.99 3.60
CA VAL A 44 -2.36 11.54 3.71
C VAL A 44 -2.48 10.45 4.74
N LYS A 45 -2.21 9.20 4.36
CA LYS A 45 -2.16 8.09 5.29
C LYS A 45 -1.41 8.63 6.50
N LYS A 46 -2.10 8.79 7.64
CA LYS A 46 -1.51 9.39 8.83
C LYS A 46 -0.14 8.73 8.98
N PRO A 47 0.95 9.49 9.10
CA PRO A 47 2.26 8.88 9.27
C PRO A 47 2.12 7.89 10.41
N ILE A 48 2.33 6.60 10.10
CA ILE A 48 2.24 5.53 11.09
C ILE A 48 3.27 5.91 12.15
N ASP A 49 2.84 5.96 13.42
CA ASP A 49 3.74 6.28 14.50
C ASP A 49 5.00 5.40 14.39
N PRO A 50 6.21 5.97 14.48
CA PRO A 50 7.44 5.22 14.25
C PRO A 50 7.57 4.00 15.18
N LYS A 51 6.94 4.00 16.36
CA LYS A 51 6.91 2.82 17.24
C LYS A 51 6.05 1.72 16.64
N THR A 52 4.85 2.04 16.16
CA THR A 52 3.96 1.06 15.51
C THR A 52 4.59 0.48 14.24
N ALA A 53 5.32 1.28 13.47
CA ALA A 53 6.07 0.79 12.30
C ALA A 53 7.21 -0.18 12.69
N ALA A 54 7.94 0.12 13.78
CA ALA A 54 8.98 -0.74 14.31
C ALA A 54 8.42 -2.06 14.87
N GLU A 55 7.29 -2.01 15.57
CA GLU A 55 6.58 -3.19 16.07
C GLU A 55 6.11 -4.10 14.93
N LEU A 56 5.49 -3.53 13.89
CA LEU A 56 5.08 -4.29 12.72
C LEU A 56 6.26 -4.98 12.03
N LYS A 57 7.42 -4.32 11.96
CA LYS A 57 8.65 -4.90 11.41
C LYS A 57 9.18 -6.05 12.27
N ARG A 58 9.10 -5.93 13.61
CA ARG A 58 9.50 -6.98 14.55
C ARG A 58 8.58 -8.20 14.44
N LEU A 59 7.25 -7.99 14.40
CA LEU A 59 6.28 -9.06 14.24
C LEU A 59 6.51 -9.83 12.93
N LYS A 60 6.68 -9.13 11.80
CA LYS A 60 7.00 -9.76 10.51
C LYS A 60 8.32 -10.54 10.49
N LYS A 61 9.28 -10.20 11.35
CA LYS A 61 10.52 -10.97 11.48
C LYS A 61 10.26 -12.23 12.30
N LEU A 62 9.57 -12.09 13.42
CA LEU A 62 9.24 -13.20 14.30
C LEU A 62 8.39 -14.27 13.61
N GLU A 63 7.42 -13.87 12.79
CA GLU A 63 6.61 -14.81 11.99
C GLU A 63 7.44 -15.63 11.01
N ARG A 64 8.45 -15.01 10.37
CA ARG A 64 9.36 -15.70 9.44
C ARG A 64 10.26 -16.69 10.18
N ASP A 65 10.82 -16.27 11.31
CA ASP A 65 11.69 -17.12 12.12
C ASP A 65 10.89 -18.31 12.68
N TYR A 66 9.65 -18.09 13.11
CA TYR A 66 8.75 -19.15 13.57
C TYR A 66 8.38 -20.14 12.46
N ALA A 67 8.08 -19.65 11.25
CA ALA A 67 7.77 -20.51 10.11
C ALA A 67 8.95 -21.43 9.77
N ARG A 68 10.17 -20.87 9.73
CA ARG A 68 11.40 -21.64 9.51
C ARG A 68 11.62 -22.69 10.59
N LEU A 69 11.51 -22.31 11.86
CA LEU A 69 11.71 -23.23 12.97
C LEU A 69 10.67 -24.37 12.94
N LYS A 70 9.44 -24.07 12.54
CA LYS A 70 8.39 -25.08 12.39
C LYS A 70 8.72 -26.07 11.28
N GLU A 71 9.25 -25.62 10.15
CA GLU A 71 9.72 -26.50 9.08
C GLU A 71 10.89 -27.39 9.54
N GLU A 72 11.89 -26.81 10.19
CA GLU A 72 13.04 -27.55 10.74
C GLU A 72 12.58 -28.62 11.74
N HIS A 73 11.63 -28.28 12.62
CA HIS A 73 11.06 -29.21 13.58
C HIS A 73 10.30 -30.38 12.92
N GLU A 74 9.53 -30.09 11.88
CA GLU A 74 8.80 -31.13 11.15
C GLU A 74 9.75 -32.05 10.36
N ILE A 75 10.84 -31.52 9.81
CA ILE A 75 11.90 -32.33 9.19
C ILE A 75 12.55 -33.24 10.23
N LEU A 76 12.91 -32.70 11.39
CA LEU A 76 13.56 -33.45 12.46
C LEU A 76 12.66 -34.58 12.99
N LYS A 77 11.37 -34.30 13.22
CA LYS A 77 10.40 -35.32 13.61
C LYS A 77 10.29 -36.45 12.59
N LYS A 78 10.25 -36.11 11.30
CA LYS A 78 10.22 -37.12 10.22
C LYS A 78 11.47 -37.98 10.26
N ALA A 79 12.65 -37.37 10.38
CA ALA A 79 13.91 -38.10 10.46
C ALA A 79 13.95 -39.06 11.67
N ILE A 80 13.53 -38.62 12.85
CA ILE A 80 13.43 -39.48 14.04
C ILE A 80 12.51 -40.69 13.76
N ARG A 81 11.34 -40.46 13.18
CA ARG A 81 10.39 -41.55 12.84
C ARG A 81 10.96 -42.56 11.83
N PHE A 82 11.81 -42.13 10.91
CA PHE A 82 12.45 -43.04 9.94
C PHE A 82 13.65 -43.80 10.54
N CYS A 83 14.29 -43.26 11.58
CA CYS A 83 15.43 -43.88 12.25
C CYS A 83 15.08 -44.72 13.49
N SER A 84 13.81 -44.70 13.94
CA SER A 84 13.26 -45.54 15.02
C SER A 84 12.46 -46.71 14.45
#